data_AF-A0A9X3D945-F1
#
_entry.id   AF-A0A9X3D945-F1
#
_cell.length_a   1.000
_cell.length_b   1.000
_cell.length_c   1.000
_cell.angle_alpha   90.00
_cell.angle_beta   90.00
_cell.angle_gamma   90.00
#
_symmetry.space_group_name_H-M   'P 1'
#
loop_
_entity.id
_entity.type
_entity.pdbx_description
1 polymer ?
#
loop_
_entity_poly.entity_id
_entity_poly.type
_entity_poly.pdbx_seq_one_letter_code
_entity_poly.pdbx_strand_id
1 'polypeptide(L)'
;MTDLEVDPTELAAARARIASWHGDCVEQFSRTGAVIGDSVSAGWSGTSGQAMARMASRWQTDHQRLVDRVHRHTEELRLAHDAFVQAEQNNSADLTPSTTDRPLKLD
;
A
#
# COMPACT_ATOMS: atom_id res chain seq x y z
N MET A 1 24.51 -10.99 15.07
CA MET A 1 23.74 -9.85 14.54
C MET A 1 23.64 -10.11 13.05
N THR A 2 22.51 -10.64 12.60
CA THR A 2 22.31 -10.96 11.18
C THR A 2 22.01 -9.64 10.47
N ASP A 3 22.93 -9.17 9.64
CA ASP A 3 22.66 -8.07 8.73
C ASP A 3 21.46 -8.46 7.86
N LEU A 4 20.39 -7.67 7.97
CA LEU A 4 19.28 -7.71 7.04
C LEU A 4 19.76 -7.04 5.75
N GLU A 5 20.42 -7.81 4.87
CA GLU A 5 20.57 -7.40 3.47
C GLU A 5 19.18 -7.39 2.85
N VAL A 6 18.60 -6.19 2.74
CA VAL A 6 17.33 -5.97 2.05
C VAL A 6 17.66 -5.56 0.61
N ASP A 7 17.39 -6.44 -0.36
CA ASP A 7 17.56 -6.13 -1.78
C ASP A 7 16.54 -5.05 -2.21
N PRO A 8 16.99 -3.85 -2.66
CA PRO A 8 16.11 -2.79 -3.12
C PRO A 8 15.21 -3.22 -4.29
N THR A 9 15.69 -4.17 -5.12
CA THR A 9 14.97 -4.71 -6.28
C THR A 9 13.80 -5.59 -5.84
N GLU A 10 14.02 -6.47 -4.86
CA GLU A 10 12.95 -7.29 -4.29
C GLU A 10 11.91 -6.43 -3.57
N LEU A 11 12.36 -5.38 -2.89
CA LEU A 11 11.49 -4.44 -2.20
C LEU A 11 10.63 -3.62 -3.19
N ALA A 12 11.22 -3.18 -4.32
CA ALA A 12 10.50 -2.53 -5.42
C ALA A 12 9.48 -3.47 -6.09
N ALA A 13 9.83 -4.75 -6.28
CA ALA A 13 8.91 -5.75 -6.81
C ALA A 13 7.75 -6.05 -5.85
N ALA A 14 8.03 -6.14 -4.54
CA ALA A 14 7.01 -6.28 -3.50
C ALA A 14 6.05 -5.08 -3.51
N ARG A 15 6.58 -3.85 -3.60
CA ARG A 15 5.79 -2.61 -3.75
C ARG A 15 4.84 -2.68 -4.94
N ALA A 16 5.33 -3.07 -6.12
CA ALA A 16 4.51 -3.15 -7.33
C ALA A 16 3.35 -4.17 -7.18
N ARG A 17 3.62 -5.34 -6.58
CA ARG A 17 2.60 -6.37 -6.31
C ARG A 17 1.55 -5.88 -5.32
N ILE A 18 1.97 -5.22 -4.24
CA ILE A 18 1.07 -4.67 -3.23
C ILE A 18 0.15 -3.61 -3.86
N ALA A 19 0.71 -2.67 -4.63
CA ALA A 19 -0.08 -1.65 -5.32
C ALA A 19 -1.11 -2.26 -6.30
N SER A 20 -0.71 -3.26 -7.09
CA SER A 20 -1.61 -3.98 -7.99
C SER A 20 -2.75 -4.67 -7.23
N TRP A 21 -2.42 -5.44 -6.19
CA TRP A 21 -3.40 -6.16 -5.38
C TRP A 21 -4.43 -5.23 -4.75
N HIS A 22 -4.01 -4.04 -4.33
CA HIS A 22 -4.91 -3.02 -3.79
C HIS A 22 -5.82 -2.39 -4.86
N GLY A 23 -5.30 -2.13 -6.06
CA GLY A 23 -6.12 -1.70 -7.19
C GLY A 23 -7.24 -2.69 -7.48
N ASP A 24 -6.91 -3.97 -7.55
CA ASP A 24 -7.87 -5.06 -7.78
C ASP A 24 -8.92 -5.12 -6.67
N CYS A 25 -8.51 -4.95 -5.41
CA CYS A 25 -9.40 -4.89 -4.26
C CYS A 25 -10.40 -3.72 -4.36
N VAL A 26 -9.93 -2.49 -4.64
CA VAL A 26 -10.80 -1.31 -4.79
C VAL A 26 -11.84 -1.52 -5.88
N GLU A 27 -11.42 -2.08 -7.01
CA GLU A 27 -12.30 -2.33 -8.15
C GLU A 27 -13.35 -3.41 -7.82
N GLN A 28 -12.93 -4.52 -7.22
CA GLN A 28 -13.81 -5.62 -6.82
C GLN A 28 -14.82 -5.19 -5.74
N PHE A 29 -14.39 -4.36 -4.79
CA PHE A 29 -15.26 -3.81 -3.75
C PHE A 29 -16.28 -2.83 -4.32
N SER A 30 -15.85 -1.93 -5.21
CA SER A 30 -16.75 -0.97 -5.88
C SER A 30 -17.82 -1.71 -6.70
N ARG A 31 -17.43 -2.74 -7.44
CA ARG A 31 -18.33 -3.56 -8.24
C ARG A 31 -19.35 -4.30 -7.38
N THR A 32 -18.90 -4.90 -6.27
CA THR A 32 -19.79 -5.58 -5.31
C THR A 32 -20.79 -4.61 -4.68
N GLY A 33 -20.35 -3.38 -4.38
CA GLY A 33 -21.22 -2.37 -3.79
C GLY A 33 -22.30 -1.85 -4.73
N ALA A 34 -21.97 -1.67 -6.01
CA ALA A 34 -22.96 -1.34 -7.02
C ALA A 34 -24.04 -2.43 -7.14
N VAL A 35 -23.64 -3.71 -7.19
CA VAL A 35 -24.58 -4.84 -7.26
C VAL A 35 -25.52 -4.90 -6.06
N ILE A 36 -25.01 -4.65 -4.84
CA ILE A 36 -25.83 -4.63 -3.63
C ILE A 36 -26.79 -3.43 -3.66
N GLY A 37 -26.31 -2.24 -4.05
CA GLY A 37 -27.13 -1.04 -4.18
C GLY A 37 -28.27 -1.21 -5.18
N ASP A 38 -27.98 -1.80 -6.34
CA ASP A 38 -28.95 -2.10 -7.38
C ASP A 38 -29.99 -3.13 -6.90
N SER A 39 -29.54 -4.19 -6.22
CA SER A 39 -30.42 -5.24 -5.67
C SER A 39 -31.37 -4.69 -4.60
N VAL A 40 -30.88 -3.79 -3.74
CA VAL A 40 -31.70 -3.13 -2.73
C VAL A 40 -32.74 -2.21 -3.37
N SER A 41 -32.34 -1.47 -4.40
CA SER A 41 -33.20 -0.51 -5.11
C SER A 41 -34.29 -1.19 -5.95
N ALA A 42 -34.00 -2.38 -6.50
CA ALA A 42 -34.92 -3.12 -7.35
C ALA A 42 -35.89 -4.05 -6.58
N GLY A 43 -35.46 -4.61 -5.45
CA GLY A 43 -36.19 -5.70 -4.79
C GLY A 43 -37.05 -5.32 -3.59
N TRP A 44 -36.84 -4.14 -2.99
CA TRP A 44 -37.41 -3.80 -1.68
C TRP A 44 -38.21 -2.50 -1.73
N SER A 45 -39.42 -2.50 -1.17
CA SER A 45 -40.32 -1.33 -1.18
C SER A 45 -40.85 -0.98 0.22
N GLY A 46 -41.35 0.24 0.38
CA GLY A 46 -41.88 0.72 1.66
C GLY A 46 -40.84 0.74 2.78
N THR A 47 -41.25 0.37 4.00
CA THR A 47 -40.41 0.44 5.20
C THR A 47 -39.20 -0.51 5.14
N SER A 48 -39.34 -1.67 4.50
CA SER A 48 -38.24 -2.62 4.33
C SER A 48 -37.20 -2.10 3.33
N GLY A 49 -37.64 -1.46 2.24
CA GLY A 49 -36.76 -0.72 1.32
C GLY A 49 -35.95 0.37 2.04
N GLN A 50 -36.59 1.15 2.92
CA GLN A 50 -35.89 2.17 3.72
C GLN A 50 -34.90 1.57 4.73
N ALA A 51 -35.20 0.40 5.31
CA ALA A 51 -34.29 -0.31 6.21
C ALA A 51 -33.07 -0.84 5.44
N MET A 52 -33.29 -1.45 4.27
CA MET A 52 -32.23 -1.95 3.40
C MET A 52 -31.36 -0.83 2.84
N ALA A 53 -31.93 0.30 2.44
CA ALA A 53 -31.16 1.47 2.01
C ALA A 53 -30.24 2.00 3.13
N ARG A 54 -30.72 2.02 4.38
CA ARG A 54 -29.89 2.37 5.55
C ARG A 54 -28.79 1.35 5.82
N MET A 55 -29.05 0.07 5.64
CA MET A 55 -28.02 -0.98 5.76
C MET A 55 -26.97 -0.86 4.65
N ALA A 56 -27.39 -0.67 3.40
CA ALA A 56 -26.51 -0.50 2.26
C ALA A 56 -25.59 0.73 2.43
N SER A 57 -26.15 1.86 2.88
CA SER A 57 -25.37 3.07 3.16
C SER A 57 -24.33 2.87 4.28
N ARG A 58 -24.69 2.18 5.37
CA ARG A 58 -23.75 1.82 6.44
C ARG A 58 -22.65 0.90 5.93
N TRP A 59 -23.03 -0.14 5.20
CA TRP A 59 -22.09 -1.09 4.61
C TRP A 59 -21.11 -0.38 3.68
N GLN A 60 -21.59 0.54 2.83
CA GLN A 60 -20.74 1.31 1.93
C GLN A 60 -19.79 2.25 2.69
N THR A 61 -20.25 2.86 3.78
CA THR A 61 -19.40 3.69 4.65
C THR A 61 -18.29 2.88 5.30
N ASP A 62 -18.62 1.72 5.88
CA ASP A 62 -17.63 0.86 6.51
C ASP A 62 -16.67 0.24 5.49
N HIS A 63 -17.16 -0.04 4.28
CA HIS A 63 -16.31 -0.45 3.16
C HIS A 63 -15.30 0.62 2.76
N GLN A 64 -15.74 1.86 2.59
CA GLN A 64 -14.85 2.96 2.25
C GLN A 64 -13.75 3.12 3.31
N ARG A 65 -14.11 3.01 4.60
CA ARG A 65 -13.12 3.04 5.69
C ARG A 65 -12.09 1.92 5.60
N LEU A 66 -12.49 0.73 5.15
CA LEU A 66 -11.57 -0.40 4.98
C LEU A 66 -10.61 -0.11 3.81
N VAL A 67 -11.14 0.33 2.68
CA VAL A 67 -10.36 0.74 1.50
C VAL A 67 -9.35 1.84 1.88
N ASP A 68 -9.78 2.87 2.60
CA ASP A 68 -8.91 3.97 3.01
C ASP A 68 -7.79 3.51 3.95
N ARG A 69 -8.07 2.59 4.89
CA ARG A 69 -7.04 2.02 5.78
C ARG A 69 -6.01 1.23 5.00
N VAL A 70 -6.48 0.40 4.07
CA VAL A 70 -5.65 -0.42 3.22
C VAL A 70 -4.74 0.46 2.35
N HIS A 71 -5.31 1.49 1.71
CA HIS A 71 -4.56 2.46 0.92
C HIS A 71 -3.51 3.21 1.75
N ARG A 72 -3.88 3.66 2.96
CA ARG A 72 -2.93 4.30 3.88
C ARG A 72 -1.77 3.38 4.23
N HIS A 73 -2.04 2.12 4.53
CA HIS A 73 -1.00 1.16 4.84
C HIS A 73 -0.02 0.95 3.67
N THR A 74 -0.52 0.90 2.44
CA THR A 74 0.31 0.85 1.24
C THR A 74 1.20 2.07 1.10
N GLU A 75 0.64 3.26 1.34
CA GLU A 75 1.38 4.51 1.24
C GLU A 75 2.46 4.63 2.32
N GLU A 76 2.17 4.17 3.54
CA GLU A 76 3.17 4.08 4.61
C GLU A 76 4.32 3.12 4.25
N LEU A 77 4.01 1.97 3.63
CA LEU A 77 5.03 1.05 3.11
C LEU A 77 5.87 1.72 2.01
N ARG A 78 5.25 2.51 1.13
CA ARG A 78 5.95 3.28 0.09
C ARG A 78 6.93 4.27 0.71
N LEU A 79 6.47 5.05 1.69
CA LEU A 79 7.30 6.03 2.39
C LEU A 79 8.47 5.36 3.13
N ALA A 80 8.22 4.22 3.79
CA ALA A 80 9.27 3.46 4.46
C ALA A 80 10.32 2.93 3.49
N HIS A 81 9.90 2.44 2.31
CA HIS A 81 10.82 2.02 1.24
C HIS A 81 11.68 3.18 0.74
N ASP A 82 11.08 4.31 0.40
CA ASP A 82 11.81 5.46 -0.12
C ASP A 82 12.82 5.99 0.93
N ALA A 83 12.44 5.98 2.22
CA ALA A 83 13.33 6.33 3.33
C ALA A 83 14.50 5.34 3.47
N PHE A 84 14.25 4.04 3.34
CA PHE A 84 15.30 3.02 3.39
C PHE A 84 16.29 3.18 2.23
N VAL A 85 15.80 3.33 1.00
CA VAL A 85 16.65 3.54 -0.19
C VAL A 85 17.50 4.79 -0.03
N GLN A 86 16.91 5.89 0.47
CA GLN A 86 17.66 7.11 0.72
C GLN A 86 18.76 6.93 1.79
N ALA A 87 18.46 6.19 2.87
CA ALA A 87 19.45 5.89 3.90
C ALA A 87 20.60 5.06 3.34
N GLU A 88 20.32 4.04 2.53
CA GLU A 88 21.34 3.22 1.88
C GLU A 88 22.21 4.01 0.90
N GLN A 89 21.60 4.91 0.11
CA GLN A 89 22.36 5.81 -0.78
C GLN A 89 23.28 6.74 0.00
N ASN A 90 22.80 7.31 1.10
CA ASN A 90 23.61 8.18 1.95
C ASN A 90 24.77 7.41 2.61
N ASN A 91 24.50 6.23 3.16
CA ASN A 91 25.53 5.36 3.75
C ASN A 91 26.59 4.95 2.72
N SER A 92 26.15 4.61 1.50
CA SER A 92 27.05 4.23 0.41
C SER A 92 27.93 5.40 -0.03
N ALA A 93 27.39 6.63 -0.03
CA ALA A 93 28.16 7.84 -0.33
C ALA A 93 29.23 8.11 0.74
N ASP A 94 28.90 7.95 2.02
CA ASP A 94 29.84 8.12 3.13
C ASP A 94 30.96 7.06 3.14
N LEU A 95 30.71 5.88 2.57
CA LEU A 95 31.68 4.80 2.42
C LEU A 95 32.52 4.89 1.14
N THR A 96 32.31 5.88 0.27
CA THR A 96 33.20 6.06 -0.89
C THR A 96 34.62 6.41 -0.41
N PRO A 97 35.66 5.66 -0.82
CA PRO A 97 37.03 5.92 -0.37
C PRO A 97 37.41 7.35 -0.74
N SER A 98 37.82 8.13 0.27
CA SER A 98 38.43 9.42 0.03
C SER A 98 39.60 9.22 -0.94
N THR A 99 39.65 9.96 -2.04
CA THR A 99 40.79 9.99 -2.97
C THR A 99 42.11 10.43 -2.30
N THR A 100 42.05 10.76 -1.00
CA THR A 100 43.18 11.07 -0.14
C THR A 100 43.76 9.86 0.58
N ASP A 101 43.17 8.67 0.47
CA ASP A 101 43.77 7.42 0.95
C ASP A 101 44.99 7.06 0.09
N ARG A 102 46.12 7.64 0.50
CA ARG A 102 47.44 7.34 -0.03
C ARG A 102 47.66 5.83 0.03
N PRO A 103 48.16 5.18 -1.03
CA PRO A 103 48.55 3.77 -0.93
C PRO A 103 49.62 3.66 0.15
N LEU A 104 49.33 2.89 1.20
CA LEU A 104 50.33 2.45 2.18
C LEU A 104 51.39 1.68 1.40
N LYS A 105 52.53 2.34 1.14
CA LYS A 105 53.74 1.64 0.70
C LYS A 105 54.15 0.73 1.85
N LEU A 106 53.96 -0.56 1.63
CA LEU A 106 54.62 -1.60 2.42
C LEU A 106 56.07 -1.65 1.94
N ASP A 107 56.97 -1.09 2.76
CA ASP A 107 58.42 -1.28 2.64
C ASP A 107 58.82 -2.69 3.12
#